data_AF-A0AAW0R9X7-F1
#
_entry.id   AF-A0AAW0R9X7-F1
#
_cell.length_a   1.000
_cell.length_b   1.000
_cell.length_c   1.000
_cell.angle_alpha   90.00
_cell.angle_beta   90.00
_cell.angle_gamma   90.00
#
_symmetry.space_group_name_H-M   'P 1'
#
loop_
_entity.id
_entity.type
_entity.pdbx_description
1 polymer ?
#
loop_
_entity_poly.entity_id
_entity_poly.type
_entity_poly.pdbx_seq_one_letter_code
_entity_poly.pdbx_strand_id
1 'polypeptide(L)'
;MLVSENPLNPLLGRFLTPATEAEEITFHQLLGRHRLAPSLLFRFANGHAYPFVEGEVCTVSTLAEAHVQRGVAAELARWHTVLPTGPGGGTASAMLRQEHNVWATAKRWLDAAPGGLKGKEALRRDFDYLVQRVLKSSGQAPQDLVLGHGDLLCANVILPRAATEDRTDGRAEVRFIDYEHACYCPRAFDLANHFSEWAGFDCDYSRLPTRSTRREFLHEYLATCHQLRGGTATVAPGDELEQLEAEVNKYRGFPGFYWGLCALIQAHSTTGAIGFDYAGYAETRLAEFDAWKAEDDGSRSGAGLEMPSREARWAMA
;
A
#
# COMPACT_ATOMS: atom_id res chain seq x y z
N MET A 1 16.50 -19.90 -4.73
CA MET A 1 16.71 -18.72 -5.61
C MET A 1 15.33 -18.31 -6.08
N LEU A 2 14.88 -17.11 -5.73
CA LEU A 2 13.65 -16.55 -6.29
C LEU A 2 14.03 -15.78 -7.55
N VAL A 3 13.28 -16.00 -8.63
CA VAL A 3 13.39 -15.22 -9.86
C VAL A 3 12.14 -14.36 -9.89
N SER A 4 12.31 -13.04 -9.90
CA SER A 4 11.21 -12.13 -10.25
C SER A 4 11.02 -12.26 -11.76
N GLU A 5 10.16 -13.18 -12.16
CA GLU A 5 9.61 -13.24 -13.52
C GLU A 5 8.18 -12.75 -13.43
N ASN A 6 7.85 -11.62 -14.05
CA ASN A 6 6.47 -11.18 -14.14
C ASN A 6 5.74 -12.12 -15.13
N PRO A 7 4.82 -12.99 -14.68
CA PRO A 7 4.21 -14.04 -15.51
C PRO A 7 3.11 -13.48 -16.43
N LEU A 8 2.78 -12.19 -16.30
CA LEU A 8 1.88 -11.49 -17.21
C LEU A 8 2.59 -11.23 -18.53
N ASN A 9 1.82 -10.94 -19.59
CA ASN A 9 2.38 -10.42 -20.84
C ASN A 9 3.43 -9.36 -20.48
N PRO A 10 4.72 -9.50 -20.87
CA PRO A 10 5.81 -8.66 -20.36
C PRO A 10 5.57 -7.16 -20.58
N LEU A 11 4.74 -6.81 -21.57
CA LEU A 11 4.30 -5.45 -21.86
C LEU A 11 3.28 -4.92 -20.84
N LEU A 12 2.43 -5.81 -20.31
CA LEU A 12 1.43 -5.49 -19.30
C LEU A 12 2.01 -5.42 -17.89
N GLY A 13 2.90 -6.36 -17.54
CA GLY A 13 3.61 -6.35 -16.25
C GLY A 13 4.36 -5.03 -16.05
N ARG A 14 5.14 -4.61 -17.06
CA ARG A 14 5.83 -3.30 -17.08
C ARG A 14 4.91 -2.08 -17.03
N PHE A 15 3.65 -2.24 -17.47
CA PHE A 15 2.68 -1.15 -17.44
C PHE A 15 2.06 -1.00 -16.04
N LEU A 16 1.86 -2.13 -15.37
CA LEU A 16 1.20 -2.28 -14.08
C LEU A 16 2.14 -2.15 -12.87
N THR A 17 3.45 -1.96 -13.06
CA THR A 17 4.37 -1.66 -11.96
C THR A 17 4.69 -0.15 -11.92
N PRO A 18 4.69 0.50 -10.75
CA PRO A 18 5.12 1.90 -10.59
C PRO A 18 6.54 2.15 -11.10
N ALA A 19 7.42 1.17 -10.90
CA ALA A 19 8.81 1.17 -11.28
C ALA A 19 9.03 0.45 -12.63
N THR A 20 9.94 0.96 -13.45
CA THR A 20 10.55 0.21 -14.54
C THR A 20 11.46 -0.88 -13.97
N GLU A 21 11.78 -1.91 -14.73
CA GLU A 21 12.70 -2.98 -14.31
C GLU A 21 14.05 -2.43 -13.80
N ALA A 22 14.56 -1.35 -14.41
CA ALA A 22 15.80 -0.72 -13.97
C ALA A 22 15.65 -0.01 -12.60
N GLU A 23 14.50 0.58 -12.31
CA GLU A 23 14.20 1.20 -11.03
C GLU A 23 13.86 0.17 -9.95
N GLU A 24 13.12 -0.89 -10.28
CA GLU A 24 12.86 -2.01 -9.38
C GLU A 24 14.19 -2.56 -8.86
N ILE A 25 15.16 -2.78 -9.75
CA ILE A 25 16.52 -3.17 -9.38
C ILE A 25 17.21 -2.09 -8.54
N THR A 26 17.00 -0.81 -8.83
CA THR A 26 17.58 0.30 -8.05
C THR A 26 17.02 0.33 -6.63
N PHE A 27 15.70 0.18 -6.47
CA PHE A 27 15.04 0.10 -5.18
C PHE A 27 15.44 -1.17 -4.45
N HIS A 28 15.49 -2.33 -5.09
CA HIS A 28 15.99 -3.56 -4.49
C HIS A 28 17.43 -3.39 -3.99
N GLN A 29 18.33 -2.84 -4.81
CA GLN A 29 19.71 -2.57 -4.39
C GLN A 29 19.77 -1.62 -3.19
N LEU A 30 18.92 -0.58 -3.18
CA LEU A 30 18.82 0.34 -2.06
C LEU A 30 18.34 -0.38 -0.79
N LEU A 31 17.27 -1.17 -0.87
CA LEU A 31 16.78 -2.01 0.23
C LEU A 31 17.86 -2.96 0.75
N GLY A 32 18.63 -3.58 -0.16
CA GLY A 32 19.76 -4.44 0.17
C GLY A 32 20.86 -3.72 0.96
N ARG A 33 21.24 -2.50 0.54
CA ARG A 33 22.23 -1.67 1.26
C ARG A 33 21.79 -1.32 2.68
N HIS A 34 20.48 -1.17 2.91
CA HIS A 34 19.90 -0.87 4.21
C HIS A 34 19.52 -2.12 5.02
N ARG A 35 19.83 -3.33 4.54
CA ARG A 35 19.46 -4.61 5.17
C ARG A 35 17.95 -4.75 5.39
N LEU A 36 17.19 -4.34 4.38
CA LEU A 36 15.73 -4.46 4.30
C LEU A 36 15.29 -5.50 3.26
N ALA A 37 16.19 -5.86 2.33
CA ALA A 37 16.03 -6.93 1.37
C ALA A 37 17.33 -7.76 1.29
N PRO A 38 17.27 -9.01 0.82
CA PRO A 38 18.46 -9.72 0.39
C PRO A 38 19.23 -8.95 -0.70
N SER A 39 20.55 -9.14 -0.76
CA SER A 39 21.32 -8.55 -1.86
C SER A 39 21.05 -9.29 -3.17
N LEU A 40 20.95 -8.55 -4.28
CA LEU A 40 20.83 -9.15 -5.61
C LEU A 40 22.02 -10.07 -5.91
N LEU A 41 21.73 -11.25 -6.47
CA LEU A 41 22.74 -12.20 -6.95
C LEU A 41 23.07 -11.94 -8.41
N PHE A 42 22.04 -11.84 -9.25
CA PHE A 42 22.17 -11.71 -10.70
C PHE A 42 21.08 -10.81 -11.27
N ARG A 43 21.41 -10.14 -12.39
CA ARG A 43 20.46 -9.41 -13.23
C ARG A 43 20.43 -10.04 -14.61
N PHE A 44 19.25 -10.17 -15.17
CA PHE A 44 18.99 -10.60 -16.54
C PHE A 44 18.35 -9.45 -17.33
N ALA A 45 18.03 -9.68 -18.60
CA ALA A 45 17.39 -8.67 -19.45
C ALA A 45 15.88 -8.50 -19.18
N ASN A 46 15.28 -9.44 -18.44
CA ASN A 46 13.86 -9.56 -18.18
C ASN A 46 13.55 -9.81 -16.69
N GLY A 47 14.47 -9.48 -15.80
CA GLY A 47 14.32 -9.76 -14.37
C GLY A 47 15.63 -9.84 -13.61
N HIS A 48 15.53 -10.26 -12.35
CA HIS A 48 16.68 -10.40 -11.45
C HIS A 48 16.47 -11.56 -10.46
N ALA A 49 17.58 -12.03 -9.88
CA ALA A 49 17.58 -13.10 -8.89
C ALA A 49 18.19 -12.62 -7.58
N TYR A 50 17.62 -13.07 -6.47
CA TYR A 50 18.07 -12.79 -5.11
C TYR A 50 17.95 -14.06 -4.23
N PRO A 51 18.62 -14.11 -3.07
CA PRO A 51 18.53 -15.24 -2.15
C PRO A 51 17.08 -15.54 -1.77
N PHE A 52 16.77 -16.82 -1.62
CA PHE A 52 15.48 -17.22 -1.07
C PHE A 52 15.39 -16.74 0.38
N VAL A 53 14.24 -16.15 0.74
CA VAL A 53 13.96 -15.71 2.11
C VAL A 53 13.30 -16.87 2.84
N GLU A 54 14.02 -17.50 3.77
CA GLU A 54 13.51 -18.63 4.53
C GLU A 54 12.46 -18.19 5.56
N GLY A 55 11.32 -18.86 5.57
CA GLY A 55 10.24 -18.61 6.52
C GLY A 55 8.90 -19.12 6.01
N GLU A 56 7.85 -18.77 6.73
CA GLU A 56 6.47 -19.09 6.37
C GLU A 56 5.79 -17.83 5.83
N VAL A 57 5.04 -18.01 4.73
CA VAL A 57 4.28 -16.92 4.11
C VAL A 57 3.08 -16.60 4.99
N CYS A 58 2.89 -15.33 5.34
CA CYS A 58 1.72 -14.91 6.08
C CYS A 58 0.43 -15.20 5.30
N THR A 59 -0.58 -15.67 6.02
CA THR A 59 -1.96 -15.71 5.57
C THR A 59 -2.69 -14.47 6.09
N VAL A 60 -3.90 -14.21 5.60
CA VAL A 60 -4.77 -13.15 6.15
C VAL A 60 -4.98 -13.33 7.66
N SER A 61 -5.09 -14.58 8.13
CA SER A 61 -5.33 -14.87 9.55
C SER A 61 -4.08 -14.63 10.40
N THR A 62 -2.90 -15.06 9.94
CA THR A 62 -1.64 -14.87 10.69
C THR A 62 -1.20 -13.41 10.67
N LEU A 63 -1.47 -12.68 9.58
CA LEU A 63 -1.22 -11.23 9.51
C LEU A 63 -1.99 -10.47 10.59
N ALA A 64 -3.18 -10.95 10.93
CA ALA A 64 -4.03 -10.37 11.97
C ALA A 64 -3.60 -10.74 13.41
N GLU A 65 -2.53 -11.50 13.61
CA GLU A 65 -2.03 -11.79 14.96
C GLU A 65 -1.26 -10.59 15.54
N ALA A 66 -1.56 -10.20 16.78
CA ALA A 66 -1.04 -8.95 17.37
C ALA A 66 0.50 -8.83 17.33
N HIS A 67 1.23 -9.92 17.57
CA HIS A 67 2.69 -9.91 17.53
C HIS A 67 3.25 -9.78 16.11
N VAL A 68 2.57 -10.35 15.10
CA VAL A 68 2.89 -10.20 13.68
C VAL A 68 2.62 -8.78 13.22
N GLN A 69 1.45 -8.21 13.54
CA GLN A 69 1.11 -6.82 13.21
C GLN A 69 2.13 -5.83 13.75
N ARG A 70 2.60 -6.02 14.99
CA ARG A 70 3.65 -5.19 15.58
C ARG A 70 4.98 -5.32 14.83
N GLY A 71 5.32 -6.54 14.40
CA GLY A 71 6.49 -6.80 13.56
C GLY A 71 6.40 -6.06 12.22
N VAL A 72 5.25 -6.13 11.55
CA VAL A 72 4.97 -5.43 10.29
C VAL A 72 5.02 -3.91 10.47
N ALA A 73 4.39 -3.37 11.52
CA ALA A 73 4.44 -1.95 11.85
C ALA A 73 5.88 -1.45 12.05
N ALA A 74 6.69 -2.20 12.79
CA ALA A 74 8.08 -1.86 13.04
C ALA A 74 8.94 -1.94 11.75
N GLU A 75 8.77 -2.96 10.92
CA GLU A 75 9.54 -3.08 9.68
C GLU A 75 9.13 -2.03 8.65
N LEU A 76 7.84 -1.69 8.54
CA LEU A 76 7.37 -0.61 7.68
C LEU A 76 7.86 0.77 8.16
N ALA A 77 7.89 0.99 9.49
CA ALA A 77 8.52 2.18 10.07
C ALA A 77 10.01 2.27 9.75
N ARG A 78 10.70 1.11 9.71
CA ARG A 78 12.10 1.01 9.32
C ARG A 78 12.29 1.44 7.87
N TRP A 79 11.51 0.92 6.93
CA TRP A 79 11.52 1.35 5.53
C TRP A 79 11.32 2.87 5.41
N HIS A 80 10.25 3.39 6.00
CA HIS A 80 9.88 4.80 5.88
C HIS A 80 10.82 5.78 6.60
N THR A 81 11.68 5.31 7.50
CA THR A 81 12.57 6.17 8.28
C THR A 81 14.02 6.13 7.80
N VAL A 82 14.54 4.95 7.44
CA VAL A 82 15.97 4.80 7.12
C VAL A 82 16.28 4.98 5.65
N LEU A 83 15.28 4.82 4.77
CA LEU A 83 15.45 5.00 3.33
C LEU A 83 15.39 6.48 2.97
N PRO A 84 16.12 6.90 1.92
CA PRO A 84 16.01 8.25 1.37
C PRO A 84 14.56 8.59 1.02
N THR A 85 14.14 9.81 1.36
CA THR A 85 12.86 10.33 0.91
C THR A 85 12.94 10.73 -0.56
N GLY A 86 11.82 10.54 -1.27
CA GLY A 86 11.67 11.03 -2.63
C GLY A 86 11.48 12.54 -2.63
N PRO A 87 11.61 13.21 -3.80
CA PRO A 87 11.39 14.65 -3.88
C PRO A 87 9.97 15.00 -3.39
N GLY A 88 9.89 15.51 -2.17
CA GLY A 88 8.70 16.13 -1.57
C GLY A 88 8.65 17.63 -1.85
N GLY A 89 7.61 18.30 -1.34
CA GLY A 89 7.55 19.76 -1.36
C GLY A 89 7.17 20.44 -2.69
N GLY A 90 6.79 19.69 -3.73
CA GLY A 90 6.33 20.24 -5.03
C GLY A 90 4.80 20.37 -5.15
N THR A 91 4.31 21.25 -6.01
CA THR A 91 2.85 21.38 -6.27
C THR A 91 2.20 20.02 -6.59
N ALA A 92 0.90 19.84 -6.34
CA ALA A 92 0.17 18.62 -6.74
C ALA A 92 0.40 18.26 -8.23
N SER A 93 0.52 19.28 -9.08
CA SER A 93 0.85 19.15 -10.50
C SER A 93 2.25 18.54 -10.73
N ALA A 94 3.23 18.88 -9.91
CA ALA A 94 4.57 18.28 -9.95
C ALA A 94 4.55 16.82 -9.48
N MET A 95 3.85 16.50 -8.40
CA MET A 95 3.71 15.11 -7.92
C MET A 95 3.07 14.20 -8.98
N LEU A 96 2.07 14.70 -9.71
CA LEU A 96 1.42 13.94 -10.79
C LEU A 96 2.31 13.69 -12.02
N ARG A 97 3.41 14.44 -12.17
CA ARG A 97 4.38 14.29 -13.26
C ARG A 97 5.68 13.62 -12.84
N GLN A 98 5.97 13.62 -11.55
CA GLN A 98 7.15 12.96 -11.01
C GLN A 98 7.00 11.46 -11.28
N GLU A 99 7.94 10.88 -12.00
CA GLU A 99 7.88 9.45 -12.27
C GLU A 99 8.08 8.66 -10.96
N HIS A 100 7.61 7.41 -10.94
CA HIS A 100 7.88 6.45 -9.86
C HIS A 100 7.29 6.84 -8.49
N ASN A 101 6.14 7.51 -8.53
CA ASN A 101 5.29 7.66 -7.36
C ASN A 101 3.88 7.14 -7.61
N VAL A 102 3.17 6.87 -6.51
CA VAL A 102 1.82 6.31 -6.54
C VAL A 102 0.83 7.14 -7.38
N TRP A 103 0.92 8.47 -7.36
CA TRP A 103 -0.01 9.35 -8.09
C TRP A 103 0.22 9.32 -9.59
N ALA A 104 1.48 9.40 -10.01
CA ALA A 104 1.83 9.28 -11.43
C ALA A 104 1.46 7.90 -11.98
N THR A 105 1.63 6.85 -11.17
CA THR A 105 1.22 5.48 -11.53
C THR A 105 -0.29 5.37 -11.67
N ALA A 106 -1.06 5.83 -10.67
CA ALA A 106 -2.52 5.86 -10.73
C ALA A 106 -3.02 6.63 -11.97
N LYS A 107 -2.41 7.78 -12.28
CA LYS A 107 -2.74 8.56 -13.48
C LYS A 107 -2.44 7.78 -14.76
N ARG A 108 -1.28 7.13 -14.86
CA ARG A 108 -0.90 6.32 -16.01
C ARG A 108 -1.87 5.16 -16.22
N TRP A 109 -2.24 4.47 -15.14
CA TRP A 109 -3.24 3.40 -15.22
C TRP A 109 -4.61 3.92 -15.61
N LEU A 110 -5.06 5.05 -15.06
CA LEU A 110 -6.30 5.70 -15.49
C LEU A 110 -6.30 6.05 -16.98
N ASP A 111 -5.16 6.51 -17.50
CA ASP A 111 -5.02 6.86 -18.91
C ASP A 111 -5.12 5.62 -19.82
N ALA A 112 -4.71 4.44 -19.36
CA ALA A 112 -4.79 3.19 -20.12
C ALA A 112 -6.00 2.30 -19.79
N ALA A 113 -6.62 2.48 -18.63
CA ALA A 113 -7.71 1.63 -18.18
C ALA A 113 -8.85 1.68 -19.19
N PRO A 114 -9.44 0.52 -19.53
CA PRO A 114 -10.71 0.52 -20.24
C PRO A 114 -11.73 1.22 -19.33
N GLY A 115 -12.65 2.00 -19.90
CA GLY A 115 -13.68 2.65 -19.10
C GLY A 115 -14.51 1.67 -18.25
N GLY A 116 -14.61 0.41 -18.69
CA GLY A 116 -15.42 -0.62 -18.04
C GLY A 116 -16.88 -0.18 -17.93
N LEU A 117 -17.58 -0.69 -16.92
CA LEU A 117 -18.97 -0.31 -16.61
C LEU A 117 -19.09 1.15 -16.14
N LYS A 118 -18.07 1.64 -15.43
CA LYS A 118 -18.07 2.97 -14.82
C LYS A 118 -17.85 4.11 -15.84
N GLY A 119 -17.14 3.82 -16.93
CA GLY A 119 -16.77 4.78 -17.97
C GLY A 119 -15.55 5.63 -17.59
N LYS A 120 -14.74 5.95 -18.60
CA LYS A 120 -13.44 6.65 -18.42
C LYS A 120 -13.58 8.05 -17.83
N GLU A 121 -14.64 8.77 -18.18
CA GLU A 121 -14.91 10.11 -17.65
C GLU A 121 -15.30 10.08 -16.16
N ALA A 122 -16.00 9.05 -15.70
CA ALA A 122 -16.31 8.91 -14.28
C ALA A 122 -15.03 8.60 -13.48
N LEU A 123 -14.20 7.68 -13.97
CA LEU A 123 -12.90 7.39 -13.37
C LEU A 123 -12.00 8.64 -13.31
N ARG A 124 -12.05 9.51 -14.32
CA ARG A 124 -11.33 10.81 -14.31
C ARG A 124 -11.82 11.72 -13.19
N ARG A 125 -13.13 11.89 -13.06
CA ARG A 125 -13.73 12.72 -11.99
C ARG A 125 -13.37 12.19 -10.59
N ASP A 126 -13.30 10.88 -10.45
CA ASP A 126 -12.92 10.23 -9.19
C ASP A 126 -11.46 10.46 -8.84
N PHE A 127 -10.56 10.33 -9.82
CA PHE A 127 -9.16 10.70 -9.63
C PHE A 127 -8.98 12.17 -9.28
N ASP A 128 -9.71 13.07 -9.97
CA ASP A 128 -9.67 14.50 -9.69
C ASP A 128 -10.18 14.80 -8.27
N TYR A 129 -11.28 14.15 -7.84
CA TYR A 129 -11.78 14.25 -6.48
C TYR A 129 -10.71 13.83 -5.47
N LEU A 130 -10.09 12.67 -5.68
CA LEU A 130 -9.05 12.15 -4.79
C LEU A 130 -7.84 13.12 -4.71
N VAL A 131 -7.36 13.63 -5.84
CA VAL A 131 -6.27 14.62 -5.87
C VAL A 131 -6.66 15.89 -5.12
N GLN A 132 -7.87 16.41 -5.31
CA GLN A 132 -8.35 17.59 -4.59
C GLN A 132 -8.43 17.34 -3.09
N ARG A 133 -9.01 16.20 -2.72
CA ARG A 133 -9.28 15.83 -1.33
C ARG A 133 -8.02 15.51 -0.53
N VAL A 134 -6.99 14.99 -1.19
CA VAL A 134 -5.81 14.46 -0.51
C VAL A 134 -4.58 15.36 -0.70
N LEU A 135 -4.32 15.86 -1.91
CA LEU A 135 -3.13 16.66 -2.22
C LEU A 135 -3.34 18.17 -2.05
N LYS A 136 -4.58 18.67 -2.19
CA LYS A 136 -4.86 20.12 -2.18
C LYS A 136 -5.55 20.59 -0.90
N SER A 137 -6.32 19.73 -0.23
CA SER A 137 -6.98 20.08 1.03
C SER A 137 -6.06 20.02 2.25
N SER A 138 -4.79 19.63 2.09
CA SER A 138 -3.88 19.40 3.21
C SER A 138 -3.43 20.69 3.88
N GLY A 139 -3.44 21.86 3.21
CA GLY A 139 -2.99 23.16 3.76
C GLY A 139 -1.52 23.21 4.21
N GLN A 140 -0.90 22.03 4.34
CA GLN A 140 0.48 21.75 4.66
C GLN A 140 1.28 21.67 3.36
N ALA A 141 2.55 22.07 3.42
CA ALA A 141 3.47 21.80 2.32
C ALA A 141 3.43 20.29 1.99
N PRO A 142 3.54 19.92 0.70
CA PRO A 142 3.58 18.53 0.28
C PRO A 142 4.64 17.79 1.09
N GLN A 143 4.21 16.81 1.89
CA GLN A 143 5.11 16.05 2.76
C GLN A 143 6.15 15.32 1.90
N ASP A 144 7.34 15.11 2.47
CA ASP A 144 8.35 14.25 1.86
C ASP A 144 7.77 12.85 1.62
N LEU A 145 7.95 12.35 0.40
CA LEU A 145 7.47 11.02 0.02
C LEU A 145 8.43 9.97 0.61
N VAL A 146 7.89 8.96 1.26
CA VAL A 146 8.68 7.81 1.72
C VAL A 146 8.81 6.81 0.58
N LEU A 147 9.88 6.01 0.58
CA LEU A 147 9.93 4.82 -0.26
C LEU A 147 9.10 3.73 0.41
N GLY A 148 7.89 3.52 -0.09
CA GLY A 148 6.94 2.52 0.43
C GLY A 148 7.05 1.20 -0.32
N HIS A 149 6.45 0.15 0.25
CA HIS A 149 6.34 -1.15 -0.40
C HIS A 149 5.36 -1.10 -1.58
N GLY A 150 4.27 -0.34 -1.44
CA GLY A 150 3.26 -0.14 -2.49
C GLY A 150 2.27 -1.30 -2.68
N ASP A 151 2.63 -2.51 -2.25
CA ASP A 151 1.75 -3.69 -2.29
C ASP A 151 1.97 -4.67 -1.11
N LEU A 152 1.77 -4.21 0.12
CA LEU A 152 2.07 -5.00 1.32
C LEU A 152 0.91 -5.90 1.76
N LEU A 153 0.50 -6.81 0.88
CA LEU A 153 -0.47 -7.88 1.19
C LEU A 153 0.17 -9.04 1.96
N CYS A 154 -0.64 -9.93 2.55
CA CYS A 154 -0.14 -10.99 3.45
C CYS A 154 0.91 -11.91 2.79
N ALA A 155 0.77 -12.25 1.51
CA ALA A 155 1.72 -13.09 0.80
C ALA A 155 3.12 -12.46 0.62
N ASN A 156 3.22 -11.14 0.78
CA ASN A 156 4.48 -10.38 0.68
C ASN A 156 5.16 -10.22 2.05
N VAL A 157 4.65 -10.88 3.09
CA VAL A 157 5.22 -10.90 4.44
C VAL A 157 5.65 -12.32 4.78
N ILE A 158 6.94 -12.50 5.06
CA ILE A 158 7.55 -13.76 5.50
C ILE A 158 7.83 -13.71 6.99
N LEU A 159 7.44 -14.77 7.71
CA LEU A 159 7.77 -15.04 9.11
C LEU A 159 8.97 -15.98 9.19
N PRO A 160 10.18 -15.51 9.54
CA PRO A 160 11.34 -16.38 9.65
C PRO A 160 11.16 -17.42 10.77
N ARG A 161 11.40 -18.70 10.47
CA ARG A 161 11.18 -19.81 11.40
C ARG A 161 12.00 -19.75 12.70
N ALA A 162 13.16 -19.12 12.66
CA ALA A 162 14.08 -19.06 13.81
C ALA A 162 13.78 -17.91 14.79
N ALA A 163 12.82 -17.03 14.48
CA ALA A 163 12.68 -15.74 15.16
C ALA A 163 11.45 -15.62 16.08
N THR A 164 10.60 -16.64 16.11
CA THR A 164 9.36 -16.65 16.90
C THR A 164 9.58 -16.95 18.38
N GLU A 165 10.73 -17.53 18.77
CA GLU A 165 10.93 -18.06 20.12
C GLU A 165 11.66 -17.09 21.10
N ASP A 166 12.33 -16.03 20.63
CA ASP A 166 13.32 -15.30 21.47
C ASP A 166 13.25 -13.76 21.48
N ARG A 167 12.22 -13.12 20.91
CA ARG A 167 12.13 -11.65 20.95
C ARG A 167 11.52 -11.14 22.25
N THR A 168 12.36 -10.53 23.09
CA THR A 168 11.97 -9.91 24.37
C THR A 168 11.05 -8.69 24.21
N ASP A 169 10.91 -8.14 23.00
CA ASP A 169 10.05 -6.98 22.71
C ASP A 169 8.62 -7.36 22.28
N GLY A 170 8.31 -8.67 22.22
CA GLY A 170 6.97 -9.17 21.92
C GLY A 170 6.52 -8.94 20.47
N ARG A 171 7.45 -8.67 19.56
CA ARG A 171 7.20 -8.50 18.12
C ARG A 171 7.65 -9.75 17.37
N ALA A 172 6.90 -10.18 16.36
CA ALA A 172 7.43 -11.12 15.38
C ALA A 172 8.58 -10.46 14.61
N GLU A 173 9.62 -11.23 14.25
CA GLU A 173 10.43 -10.82 13.10
C GLU A 173 9.64 -11.06 11.82
N VAL A 174 9.70 -10.09 10.91
CA VAL A 174 9.07 -10.19 9.59
C VAL A 174 10.08 -9.76 8.53
N ARG A 175 9.92 -10.29 7.32
CA ARG A 175 10.66 -9.87 6.14
C ARG A 175 9.67 -9.58 5.02
N PHE A 176 9.81 -8.43 4.38
CA PHE A 176 9.04 -8.12 3.19
C PHE A 176 9.73 -8.70 1.96
N ILE A 177 8.95 -9.12 0.97
CA ILE A 177 9.40 -9.60 -0.34
C ILE A 177 8.53 -8.99 -1.42
N ASP A 178 8.91 -9.21 -2.69
CA ASP A 178 8.16 -8.76 -3.85
C ASP A 178 8.06 -7.23 -3.98
N TYR A 179 9.17 -6.64 -4.40
CA TYR A 179 9.37 -5.18 -4.38
C TYR A 179 8.99 -4.49 -5.70
N GLU A 180 8.27 -5.15 -6.62
CA GLU A 180 7.96 -4.60 -7.95
C GLU A 180 7.03 -3.37 -7.89
N HIS A 181 6.23 -3.31 -6.83
CA HIS A 181 5.34 -2.18 -6.53
C HIS A 181 5.98 -1.10 -5.66
N ALA A 182 7.24 -1.25 -5.25
CA ALA A 182 7.94 -0.27 -4.43
C ALA A 182 8.04 1.07 -5.17
N CYS A 183 7.61 2.14 -4.52
CA CYS A 183 7.61 3.48 -5.11
C CYS A 183 7.59 4.56 -4.05
N TYR A 184 7.84 5.80 -4.48
CA TYR A 184 7.64 6.93 -3.60
C TYR A 184 6.15 7.18 -3.38
N CYS A 185 5.74 7.29 -2.13
CA CYS A 185 4.35 7.57 -1.80
C CYS A 185 4.23 8.32 -0.47
N PRO A 186 3.10 8.96 -0.20
CA PRO A 186 2.81 9.46 1.14
C PRO A 186 2.78 8.26 2.11
N ARG A 187 3.41 8.36 3.28
CA ARG A 187 3.39 7.27 4.29
C ARG A 187 1.96 6.78 4.60
N ALA A 188 1.01 7.71 4.57
CA ALA A 188 -0.40 7.45 4.82
C ALA A 188 -1.04 6.58 3.74
N PHE A 189 -0.58 6.65 2.48
CA PHE A 189 -1.02 5.75 1.42
C PHE A 189 -0.57 4.33 1.72
N ASP A 190 0.73 4.10 1.99
CA ASP A 190 1.25 2.74 2.15
C ASP A 190 0.64 2.05 3.39
N LEU A 191 0.44 2.81 4.48
CA LEU A 191 -0.29 2.36 5.67
C LEU A 191 -1.77 2.04 5.36
N ALA A 192 -2.48 2.92 4.66
CA ALA A 192 -3.87 2.69 4.28
C ALA A 192 -4.01 1.49 3.33
N ASN A 193 -3.06 1.32 2.40
CA ASN A 193 -2.99 0.20 1.48
C ASN A 193 -2.82 -1.10 2.25
N HIS A 194 -1.81 -1.18 3.13
CA HIS A 194 -1.60 -2.36 3.97
C HIS A 194 -2.86 -2.76 4.75
N PHE A 195 -3.55 -1.80 5.38
CA PHE A 195 -4.80 -2.10 6.09
C PHE A 195 -5.93 -2.58 5.16
N SER A 196 -5.99 -2.09 3.92
CA SER A 196 -6.98 -2.54 2.93
C SER A 196 -6.76 -4.00 2.52
N GLU A 197 -5.49 -4.45 2.49
CA GLU A 197 -5.13 -5.82 2.08
C GLU A 197 -5.48 -6.90 3.11
N TRP A 198 -5.94 -6.52 4.32
CA TRP A 198 -6.45 -7.48 5.31
C TRP A 198 -7.77 -8.14 4.89
N ALA A 199 -8.50 -7.52 3.95
CA ALA A 199 -9.69 -8.13 3.37
C ALA A 199 -9.33 -9.29 2.41
N GLY A 200 -8.08 -9.37 1.95
CA GLY A 200 -7.62 -10.31 0.93
C GLY A 200 -8.33 -10.13 -0.41
N PHE A 201 -8.05 -11.03 -1.35
CA PHE A 201 -8.67 -11.00 -2.68
C PHE A 201 -10.18 -11.25 -2.68
N ASP A 202 -10.70 -11.90 -1.63
CA ASP A 202 -12.15 -12.11 -1.43
C ASP A 202 -12.88 -10.83 -0.96
N CYS A 203 -12.14 -9.76 -0.64
CA CYS A 203 -12.69 -8.52 -0.10
C CYS A 203 -13.58 -8.75 1.14
N ASP A 204 -13.16 -9.66 2.04
CA ASP A 204 -13.86 -9.95 3.28
C ASP A 204 -13.65 -8.80 4.29
N TYR A 205 -14.53 -7.80 4.23
CA TYR A 205 -14.43 -6.62 5.07
C TYR A 205 -14.58 -6.89 6.56
N SER A 206 -15.05 -8.07 6.98
CA SER A 206 -15.08 -8.43 8.41
C SER A 206 -13.67 -8.54 9.01
N ARG A 207 -12.67 -8.78 8.16
CA ARG A 207 -11.26 -8.96 8.52
C ARG A 207 -10.48 -7.67 8.59
N LEU A 208 -11.00 -6.56 8.05
CA LEU A 208 -10.31 -5.28 8.14
C LEU A 208 -10.02 -4.93 9.60
N PRO A 209 -8.84 -4.36 9.90
CA PRO A 209 -8.51 -3.96 11.25
C PRO A 209 -9.47 -2.89 11.72
N THR A 210 -9.97 -2.98 12.95
CA THR A 210 -10.79 -1.93 13.57
C THR A 210 -9.96 -0.67 13.82
N ARG A 211 -10.61 0.42 14.20
CA ARG A 211 -9.92 1.65 14.61
C ARG A 211 -8.93 1.40 15.75
N SER A 212 -9.29 0.66 16.80
CA SER A 212 -8.35 0.36 17.89
C SER A 212 -7.17 -0.46 17.40
N THR A 213 -7.41 -1.47 16.55
CA THR A 213 -6.33 -2.29 15.96
C THR A 213 -5.37 -1.43 15.14
N ARG A 214 -5.90 -0.55 14.27
CA ARG A 214 -5.07 0.38 13.50
C ARG A 214 -4.32 1.36 14.40
N ARG A 215 -4.93 1.86 15.47
CA ARG A 215 -4.27 2.76 16.42
C ARG A 215 -3.10 2.09 17.14
N GLU A 216 -3.23 0.81 17.51
CA GLU A 216 -2.11 0.03 18.07
C GLU A 216 -0.97 -0.13 17.06
N PHE A 217 -1.30 -0.45 15.81
CA PHE A 217 -0.32 -0.53 14.72
C PHE A 217 0.40 0.81 14.50
N LEU A 218 -0.35 1.92 14.43
CA LEU A 218 0.20 3.25 14.20
C LEU A 218 1.05 3.73 15.38
N HIS A 219 0.67 3.38 16.61
CA HIS A 219 1.48 3.67 17.80
C HIS A 219 2.83 2.94 17.72
N GLU A 220 2.83 1.65 17.40
CA GLU A 220 4.06 0.86 17.21
C GLU A 220 4.93 1.42 16.07
N TYR A 221 4.30 1.76 14.95
CA TYR A 221 4.97 2.41 13.81
C TYR A 221 5.67 3.72 14.23
N LEU A 222 4.98 4.60 14.96
CA LEU A 222 5.54 5.88 15.43
C LEU A 222 6.65 5.66 16.45
N ALA A 223 6.45 4.76 17.42
CA ALA A 223 7.45 4.44 18.43
C ALA A 223 8.75 3.95 17.78
N THR A 224 8.65 3.08 16.76
CA THR A 224 9.81 2.61 16.00
C THR A 224 10.45 3.73 15.16
N CYS A 225 9.67 4.60 14.52
CA CYS A 225 10.20 5.79 13.83
C CYS A 225 11.04 6.67 14.77
N HIS A 226 10.56 6.94 15.99
CA HIS A 226 11.28 7.76 16.97
C HIS A 226 12.58 7.11 17.43
N GLN A 227 12.55 5.82 17.74
CA GLN A 227 13.75 5.05 18.11
C GLN A 227 14.83 5.14 17.02
N LEU A 228 14.44 4.97 15.75
CA LEU A 228 15.37 4.99 14.62
C LEU A 228 15.98 6.38 14.36
N ARG A 229 15.27 7.45 14.74
CA ARG A 229 15.77 8.85 14.67
C ARG A 229 16.64 9.25 15.86
N GLY A 230 16.92 8.32 16.78
CA GLY A 230 17.69 8.57 18.00
C GLY A 230 16.89 9.23 19.13
N GLY A 231 15.55 9.27 19.01
CA GLY A 231 14.64 9.73 20.05
C GLY A 231 14.29 8.62 21.05
N THR A 232 13.45 8.96 22.04
CA THR A 232 12.86 7.95 22.92
C THR A 232 11.77 7.18 22.18
N ALA A 233 11.53 5.93 22.54
CA ALA A 233 10.43 5.11 22.03
C ALA A 233 9.03 5.62 22.42
N THR A 234 8.95 6.81 23.01
CA THR A 234 7.74 7.37 23.58
C THR A 234 7.04 8.18 22.51
N VAL A 235 5.89 7.70 22.06
CA VAL A 235 4.99 8.52 21.23
C VAL A 235 4.38 9.56 22.16
N ALA A 236 4.54 10.85 21.83
CA ALA A 236 3.91 11.91 22.61
C ALA A 236 2.38 11.71 22.63
N PRO A 237 1.71 11.87 23.79
CA PRO A 237 0.26 11.69 23.87
C PRO A 237 -0.50 12.59 22.89
N GLY A 238 -1.58 12.05 22.30
CA GLY A 238 -2.62 12.81 21.58
C GLY A 238 -2.24 13.21 20.16
N ASP A 239 -1.35 14.18 19.99
CA ASP A 239 -1.31 14.96 18.75
C ASP A 239 -0.75 14.18 17.55
N GLU A 240 0.36 13.45 17.71
CA GLU A 240 1.02 12.79 16.57
C GLU A 240 0.27 11.55 16.10
N LEU A 241 -0.21 10.72 17.04
CA LEU A 241 -0.98 9.53 16.72
C LEU A 241 -2.33 9.89 16.08
N GLU A 242 -3.01 10.91 16.61
CA GLU A 242 -4.27 11.38 16.02
C GLU A 242 -4.04 12.03 14.66
N GLN A 243 -2.94 12.77 14.49
CA GLN A 243 -2.57 13.33 13.20
C GLN A 243 -2.30 12.23 12.18
N LEU A 244 -1.48 11.21 12.51
CA LEU A 244 -1.19 10.12 11.59
C LEU A 244 -2.45 9.30 11.29
N GLU A 245 -3.29 9.03 12.29
CA GLU A 245 -4.57 8.36 12.08
C GLU A 245 -5.46 9.15 11.10
N ALA A 246 -5.55 10.47 11.28
CA ALA A 246 -6.32 11.35 10.40
C ALA A 246 -5.72 11.41 8.99
N GLU A 247 -4.39 11.38 8.86
CA GLU A 247 -3.69 11.25 7.57
C GLU A 247 -4.08 9.94 6.89
N VAL A 248 -3.88 8.79 7.53
CA VAL A 248 -4.23 7.46 6.98
C VAL A 248 -5.72 7.39 6.60
N ASN A 249 -6.60 7.95 7.43
CA ASN A 249 -8.04 7.96 7.17
C ASN A 249 -8.41 8.74 5.89
N LYS A 250 -7.65 9.78 5.52
CA LYS A 250 -7.86 10.52 4.25
C LYS A 250 -7.47 9.68 3.03
N TYR A 251 -6.55 8.73 3.17
CA TYR A 251 -6.07 7.88 2.08
C TYR A 251 -6.86 6.58 1.94
N ARG A 252 -7.76 6.23 2.86
CA ARG A 252 -8.40 4.89 2.94
C ARG A 252 -9.22 4.46 1.71
N GLY A 253 -9.66 5.40 0.88
CA GLY A 253 -10.34 5.10 -0.39
C GLY A 253 -9.38 4.92 -1.57
N PHE A 254 -8.14 5.45 -1.49
CA PHE A 254 -7.18 5.40 -2.58
C PHE A 254 -6.80 3.96 -2.97
N PRO A 255 -6.52 3.02 -2.03
CA PRO A 255 -6.24 1.62 -2.40
C PRO A 255 -7.32 0.98 -3.28
N GLY A 256 -8.61 1.22 -2.98
CA GLY A 256 -9.72 0.71 -3.79
C GLY A 256 -9.72 1.27 -5.22
N PHE A 257 -9.47 2.57 -5.37
CA PHE A 257 -9.32 3.17 -6.70
C PHE A 257 -8.09 2.64 -7.45
N TYR A 258 -6.95 2.57 -6.77
CA TYR A 258 -5.66 2.18 -7.32
C TYR A 258 -5.69 0.75 -7.86
N TRP A 259 -6.09 -0.21 -7.01
CA TRP A 259 -6.17 -1.61 -7.41
C TRP A 259 -7.37 -1.91 -8.31
N GLY A 260 -8.45 -1.12 -8.22
CA GLY A 260 -9.55 -1.15 -9.17
C GLY A 260 -9.10 -0.81 -10.60
N LEU A 261 -8.26 0.20 -10.78
CA LEU A 261 -7.66 0.53 -12.09
C LEU A 261 -6.74 -0.59 -12.60
N CYS A 262 -5.89 -1.14 -11.73
CA CYS A 262 -5.03 -2.27 -12.09
C CYS A 262 -5.88 -3.47 -12.57
N ALA A 263 -6.90 -3.83 -11.80
CA ALA A 263 -7.80 -4.93 -12.13
C ALA A 263 -8.60 -4.70 -13.42
N LEU A 264 -9.04 -3.46 -13.71
CA LEU A 264 -9.68 -3.13 -15.00
C LEU A 264 -8.75 -3.38 -16.19
N ILE A 265 -7.49 -2.96 -16.08
CA ILE A 265 -6.49 -3.19 -17.13
C ILE A 265 -6.25 -4.69 -17.30
N GLN A 266 -6.11 -5.43 -16.20
CA GLN A 266 -5.93 -6.88 -16.21
C GLN A 266 -7.13 -7.59 -16.86
N ALA A 267 -8.36 -7.27 -16.46
CA ALA A 267 -9.58 -7.84 -17.03
C ALA A 267 -9.66 -7.70 -18.55
N HIS A 268 -9.15 -6.58 -19.10
CA HIS A 268 -9.12 -6.37 -20.55
C HIS A 268 -7.99 -7.12 -21.26
N SER A 269 -6.89 -7.39 -20.56
CA SER A 269 -5.63 -7.83 -21.16
C SER A 269 -5.33 -9.31 -20.98
N THR A 270 -5.76 -9.90 -19.86
CA THR A 270 -5.67 -11.33 -19.62
C THR A 270 -6.94 -11.98 -20.14
N THR A 271 -6.94 -12.37 -21.41
CA THR A 271 -8.05 -13.07 -22.08
C THR A 271 -8.21 -14.51 -21.56
N GLY A 272 -8.53 -14.69 -20.29
CA GLY A 272 -8.80 -16.00 -19.66
C GLY A 272 -7.57 -16.87 -19.38
N ALA A 273 -6.35 -16.32 -19.46
CA ALA A 273 -5.12 -17.07 -19.17
C ALA A 273 -4.89 -17.31 -17.66
N ILE A 274 -5.58 -16.56 -16.80
CA ILE A 274 -5.48 -16.63 -15.34
C ILE A 274 -6.90 -16.86 -14.79
N GLY A 275 -7.06 -17.84 -13.90
CA GLY A 275 -8.35 -18.21 -13.29
C GLY A 275 -8.88 -17.24 -12.24
N PHE A 276 -8.52 -15.96 -12.31
CA PHE A 276 -8.91 -14.91 -11.36
C PHE A 276 -9.92 -13.95 -12.00
N ASP A 277 -11.00 -13.63 -11.28
CA ASP A 277 -12.04 -12.71 -11.76
C ASP A 277 -11.62 -11.24 -11.57
N TYR A 278 -10.75 -10.77 -12.46
CA TYR A 278 -10.31 -9.38 -12.47
C TYR A 278 -11.46 -8.38 -12.68
N ALA A 279 -12.51 -8.75 -13.39
CA ALA A 279 -13.62 -7.83 -13.65
C ALA A 279 -14.47 -7.61 -12.38
N GLY A 280 -14.86 -8.69 -11.70
CA GLY A 280 -15.56 -8.63 -10.42
C GLY A 280 -14.70 -7.99 -9.32
N TYR A 281 -13.40 -8.29 -9.30
CA TYR A 281 -12.46 -7.65 -8.38
C TYR A 281 -12.35 -6.15 -8.64
N ALA A 282 -12.25 -5.71 -9.91
CA ALA A 282 -12.24 -4.30 -10.27
C ALA A 282 -13.50 -3.57 -9.83
N GLU A 283 -14.67 -4.16 -10.07
CA GLU A 283 -15.96 -3.62 -9.63
C GLU A 283 -16.00 -3.45 -8.10
N THR A 284 -15.55 -4.48 -7.37
CA THR A 284 -15.52 -4.47 -5.91
C THR A 284 -14.61 -3.36 -5.38
N ARG A 285 -13.35 -3.29 -5.84
CA ARG A 285 -12.38 -2.28 -5.38
C ARG A 285 -12.79 -0.86 -5.75
N LEU A 286 -13.37 -0.64 -6.94
CA LEU A 286 -13.91 0.68 -7.32
C LEU A 286 -15.14 1.07 -6.50
N ALA A 287 -15.98 0.10 -6.12
CA ALA A 287 -17.10 0.34 -5.22
C ALA A 287 -16.63 0.71 -3.80
N GLU A 288 -15.48 0.21 -3.32
CA GLU A 288 -14.87 0.68 -2.07
C GLU A 288 -14.53 2.17 -2.13
N PHE A 289 -13.97 2.63 -3.26
CA PHE A 289 -13.68 4.05 -3.46
C PHE A 289 -14.96 4.88 -3.48
N ASP A 290 -16.01 4.43 -4.17
CA ASP A 290 -17.28 5.15 -4.24
C ASP A 290 -17.96 5.23 -2.87
N ALA A 291 -17.92 4.14 -2.11
CA ALA A 291 -18.37 4.10 -0.72
C ALA A 291 -17.62 5.13 0.14
N TRP A 292 -16.29 5.12 0.09
CA TRP A 292 -15.45 6.07 0.81
C TRP A 292 -15.77 7.52 0.44
N LYS A 293 -15.86 7.82 -0.86
CA LYS A 293 -16.14 9.15 -1.39
C LYS A 293 -17.50 9.66 -0.93
N ALA A 294 -18.52 8.81 -0.99
CA ALA A 294 -19.88 9.17 -0.61
C ALA A 294 -20.05 9.38 0.91
N GLU A 295 -19.24 8.70 1.74
CA GLU A 295 -19.13 8.98 3.17
C GLU A 295 -18.35 10.28 3.43
N ASP A 296 -17.26 10.53 2.68
CA ASP A 296 -16.40 11.71 2.86
C ASP A 296 -17.07 13.02 2.41
N ASP A 297 -17.82 13.00 1.31
CA ASP A 297 -18.60 14.17 0.83
C ASP A 297 -19.99 14.30 1.46
N GLY A 298 -20.40 13.33 2.28
CA GLY A 298 -21.70 13.31 2.98
C GLY A 298 -22.91 13.03 2.08
N SER A 299 -22.71 12.73 0.79
CA SER A 299 -23.83 12.40 -0.11
C SER A 299 -24.58 11.15 0.32
N ARG A 300 -23.89 10.18 0.95
CA ARG A 300 -24.49 8.94 1.41
C ARG A 300 -25.46 9.13 2.57
N SER A 301 -25.01 9.81 3.61
CA SER A 301 -25.83 10.15 4.77
C SER A 301 -26.95 11.11 4.40
N GLY A 302 -26.69 12.07 3.49
CA GLY A 302 -27.72 12.95 2.92
C GLY A 302 -28.82 12.21 2.16
N ALA A 303 -28.51 11.05 1.58
CA ALA A 303 -29.47 10.16 0.93
C ALA A 303 -30.17 9.18 1.89
N GLY A 304 -29.86 9.22 3.20
CA GLY A 304 -30.43 8.31 4.19
C GLY A 304 -30.00 6.84 4.02
N LEU A 305 -28.89 6.60 3.32
CA LEU A 305 -28.37 5.26 3.08
C LEU A 305 -27.50 4.80 4.25
N GLU A 306 -27.57 3.50 4.57
CA GLU A 306 -26.71 2.90 5.59
C GLU A 306 -25.24 2.90 5.18
N MET A 307 -24.37 3.02 6.19
CA MET A 307 -22.93 2.97 6.03
C MET A 307 -22.52 1.60 5.47
N PRO A 308 -21.66 1.53 4.43
CA PRO A 308 -21.14 0.28 3.90
C PRO A 308 -20.41 -0.53 4.96
N SER A 309 -20.46 -1.87 4.88
CA SER A 309 -19.80 -2.77 5.84
C SER A 309 -18.31 -2.48 6.01
N ARG A 310 -17.60 -2.16 4.93
CA ARG A 310 -16.20 -1.71 4.95
C ARG A 310 -16.01 -0.46 5.79
N GLU A 311 -16.80 0.59 5.54
CA GLU A 311 -16.68 1.87 6.25
C GLU A 311 -17.14 1.74 7.71
N ALA A 312 -18.15 0.92 7.98
CA ALA A 312 -18.60 0.60 9.33
C ALA A 312 -17.51 -0.14 10.12
N ARG A 313 -16.84 -1.13 9.51
CA ARG A 313 -15.70 -1.82 10.10
C ARG A 313 -14.52 -0.87 10.30
N TRP A 314 -14.27 0.01 9.34
CA TRP A 314 -13.23 1.03 9.47
C TRP A 314 -13.51 1.96 10.66
N ALA A 315 -14.74 2.41 10.85
CA ALA A 315 -15.12 3.30 11.95
C ALA A 315 -15.22 2.61 13.33
N MET A 316 -15.40 1.29 13.37
CA MET A 316 -15.53 0.49 14.59
C MET A 316 -14.35 0.70 15.54
N ALA A 317 -14.63 0.95 16.83
CA ALA A 317 -13.62 1.00 17.88
C ALA A 317 -12.93 -0.37 18.00
#